data_AF-A0A4R1MBV9-F1
#
_entry.id   AF-A0A4R1MBV9-F1
#
_cell.length_a   1.000
_cell.length_b   1.000
_cell.length_c   1.000
_cell.angle_alpha   90.00
_cell.angle_beta   90.00
_cell.angle_gamma   90.00
#
_symmetry.space_group_name_H-M   'P 1'
#
loop_
_entity.id
_entity.type
_entity.pdbx_description
1 polymer ?
#
loop_
_entity_poly.entity_id
_entity_poly.type
_entity_poly.pdbx_seq_one_letter_code
_entity_poly.pdbx_strand_id
1 'polypeptide(L)' 'MKRFVEGVDRKQVALLPEYVDDYIGQDNPVRVIDAFVDELDLKGPKFATQFA' A
#
# COMPACT_ATOMS: atom_id res chain seq x y z
N MET A 1 -22.68 -2.68 -17.90
CA MET A 1 -21.44 -3.12 -17.22
C MET A 1 -20.30 -2.20 -17.64
N LYS A 2 -20.00 -1.15 -16.86
CA LYS A 2 -18.92 -0.19 -17.17
C LYS A 2 -17.57 -0.88 -16.88
N ARG A 3 -16.75 -1.08 -17.92
CA ARG A 3 -15.42 -1.72 -17.84
C ARG A 3 -14.27 -0.71 -17.66
N PHE A 4 -14.58 0.54 -17.34
CA PHE A 4 -13.61 1.63 -17.20
C PHE A 4 -13.91 2.43 -15.94
N VAL A 5 -12.86 2.74 -15.18
CA VAL A 5 -12.90 3.70 -14.10
C VAL A 5 -12.90 5.08 -14.73
N GLU A 6 -14.04 5.77 -14.65
CA GLU A 6 -14.16 7.16 -15.08
C GLU A 6 -13.37 8.00 -14.06
N GLY A 7 -12.30 8.66 -14.51
CA GLY A 7 -11.41 9.40 -13.63
C GLY A 7 -12.17 10.48 -12.87
N VAL A 8 -12.04 10.48 -11.55
CA VAL A 8 -12.54 11.56 -10.67
C VAL A 8 -11.79 12.87 -10.96
N ASP A 9 -12.44 14.01 -10.70
CA ASP A 9 -11.85 15.34 -10.88
C ASP A 9 -10.52 15.43 -10.13
N ARG A 10 -9.43 15.76 -10.84
CA ARG A 10 -8.08 15.88 -10.27
C ARG A 10 -7.95 17.01 -9.24
N LYS A 11 -8.93 17.91 -9.19
CA LYS A 11 -9.02 19.00 -8.19
C LYS A 11 -9.84 18.59 -6.97
N GLN A 12 -10.43 17.40 -6.95
CA GLN A 12 -11.15 16.91 -5.80
C GLN A 12 -10.19 16.76 -4.63
N VAL A 13 -10.50 17.44 -3.52
CA VAL A 13 -9.76 17.29 -2.27
C VAL A 13 -10.04 15.88 -1.74
N ALA A 14 -9.00 15.05 -1.67
CA ALA A 14 -9.07 13.78 -0.98
C ALA A 14 -8.94 14.05 0.52
N LEU A 15 -9.96 13.66 1.29
CA LEU A 15 -9.85 13.58 2.75
C LEU A 15 -9.04 12.33 3.07
N LEU A 16 -7.72 12.49 3.17
CA LEU A 16 -6.84 11.40 3.54
C LEU A 16 -6.90 11.18 5.05
N PRO A 17 -6.96 9.92 5.52
CA PRO A 17 -6.76 9.62 6.94
C PRO A 17 -5.37 10.07 7.42
N GLU A 18 -5.19 10.18 8.73
CA GLU A 18 -3.90 10.52 9.33
C GLU A 18 -2.85 9.43 9.08
N TYR A 19 -3.29 8.16 8.99
CA TYR A 19 -2.42 7.01 8.70
C TYR A 19 -2.85 6.30 7.42
N VAL A 20 -1.87 5.95 6.58
CA VAL A 20 -2.11 5.19 5.34
C VAL A 20 -2.74 3.82 5.66
N ASP A 21 -2.38 3.22 6.79
CA ASP A 21 -2.98 1.95 7.24
C ASP A 21 -4.49 2.02 7.44
N ASP A 22 -5.03 3.18 7.81
CA ASP A 22 -6.47 3.38 7.97
C ASP A 22 -7.22 3.38 6.62
N TYR A 23 -6.49 3.60 5.51
CA TYR A 23 -7.01 3.45 4.16
C TYR A 23 -6.97 1.99 3.66
N ILE A 24 -6.15 1.13 4.29
CA ILE A 24 -5.94 -0.26 3.88
C ILE A 24 -6.83 -1.17 4.72
N GLY A 25 -8.00 -1.52 4.16
CA GLY A 25 -8.93 -2.47 4.77
C GLY A 25 -8.29 -3.84 5.07
N GLN A 26 -8.91 -4.60 5.98
CA GLN A 26 -8.41 -5.91 6.41
C GLN A 26 -8.30 -6.93 5.27
N ASP A 27 -9.23 -6.89 4.32
CA ASP A 27 -9.24 -7.76 3.14
C ASP A 27 -8.37 -7.24 1.97
N ASN A 28 -7.59 -6.17 2.19
CA ASN A 28 -6.76 -5.60 1.13
C ASN A 28 -5.59 -6.54 0.82
N PRO A 29 -5.38 -6.94 -0.44
CA PRO A 29 -4.30 -7.84 -0.82
C PRO A 29 -2.90 -7.33 -0.48
N VAL A 30 -2.71 -6.02 -0.28
CA VAL A 30 -1.44 -5.45 0.22
C VAL A 30 -1.04 -6.05 1.58
N ARG A 31 -1.99 -6.45 2.43
CA ARG A 31 -1.71 -7.08 3.74
C ARG A 31 -0.97 -8.43 3.61
N VAL A 32 -1.04 -9.09 2.45
CA VAL A 32 -0.26 -10.31 2.17
C VAL A 32 1.24 -10.01 2.13
N ILE A 33 1.64 -8.78 1.77
CA ILE A 33 3.04 -8.36 1.74
C ILE A 33 3.60 -8.32 3.16
N ASP A 34 2.82 -7.83 4.13
CA ASP A 34 3.22 -7.78 5.55
C ASP A 34 3.52 -9.20 6.05
N ALA A 35 2.58 -10.13 5.84
CA ALA A 35 2.75 -11.54 6.20
C ALA A 35 3.96 -12.20 5.51
N PHE A 36 4.20 -11.88 4.23
CA PHE A 36 5.35 -12.38 3.49
C PHE A 36 6.69 -11.87 4.04
N VAL A 37 6.76 -10.60 4.45
CA VAL A 37 7.96 -10.00 5.04
C VAL A 37 8.23 -10.60 6.41
N ASP A 38 7.19 -10.82 7.22
CA ASP A 38 7.31 -11.42 8.55
C ASP A 38 7.85 -12.87 8.51
N GLU A 39 7.49 -13.62 7.47
CA GLU A 39 7.98 -14.99 7.25
C GLU A 39 9.39 -15.05 6.64
N LEU A 40 9.92 -13.94 6.11
CA LEU A 40 11.22 -13.92 5.47
C LEU A 40 12.35 -13.99 6.51
N ASP A 41 13.18 -15.03 6.47
CA ASP A 41 14.40 -15.12 7.29
C ASP A 41 15.48 -14.16 6.74
N LEU A 42 15.41 -12.89 7.14
CA LEU A 42 16.27 -11.77 6.70
C LEU A 42 17.74 -11.86 7.18
N LYS A 43 18.33 -13.06 7.28
CA LYS A 43 19.73 -13.27 7.68
C LYS A 43 20.79 -12.79 6.66
N GLY A 44 20.37 -12.20 5.55
CA GLY A 44 21.25 -11.50 4.61
C GLY A 44 21.35 -10.00 4.91
N PRO A 45 22.30 -9.27 4.27
CA PRO A 45 22.37 -7.82 4.42
C PRO A 45 21.02 -7.22 4.01
N LYS A 46 20.28 -6.71 5.00
CA LYS A 46 19.00 -6.01 4.81
C LYS A 46 19.19 -5.04 3.66
N PHE A 47 18.24 -5.02 2.71
CA PHE A 47 18.22 -4.05 1.62
C PHE A 47 18.55 -2.67 2.18
N ALA A 48 19.80 -2.25 1.99
CA ALA A 48 20.24 -0.95 2.42
C ALA A 48 19.42 0.01 1.57
N THR A 49 18.57 0.77 2.23
CA THR A 49 17.76 1.82 1.66
C THR A 49 18.70 2.80 0.95
N GLN A 50 18.99 2.56 -0.32
CA GLN A 50 19.63 3.53 -1.18
C GLN A 50 18.54 4.42 -1.76
N PHE A 51 17.87 5.14 -0.87
CA PHE A 51 17.19 6.37 -1.23
C PHE A 51 18.06 7.49 -0.67
N ALA A 52 19.01 7.91 -1.52
CA ALA A 52 19.75 9.16 -1.39
C ALA A 52 18.83 10.33 -1.77
#